data_AF-A0AAP2Z009-F1
#
_entry.id   AF-A0AAP2Z009-F1
#
_cell.length_a   1.000
_cell.length_b   1.000
_cell.length_c   1.000
_cell.angle_alpha   90.00
_cell.angle_beta   90.00
_cell.angle_gamma   90.00
#
_symmetry.space_group_name_H-M   'P 1'
#
loop_
_entity.id
_entity.type
_entity.pdbx_description
1 polymer ?
#
loop_
_entity_poly.entity_id
_entity_poly.type
_entity_poly.pdbx_seq_one_letter_code
_entity_poly.pdbx_strand_id
1 'polypeptide(L)'
;MGLSDVVRGLIADEQSSDGDDRESPSIEHSSGTGTGTDRERGTETETGTEPGAVIYECRNCGTTVSPDETCPTCGSTAIAEYPVD
;
A
#
# COMPACT_ATOMS: atom_id res chain seq x y z
N MET A 1 36.69 -30.24 26.98
CA MET A 1 36.28 -31.11 25.86
C MET A 1 34.92 -31.68 26.21
N GLY A 2 33.85 -31.12 25.65
CA GLY A 2 32.49 -31.65 25.71
C GLY A 2 31.87 -31.39 24.36
N LEU A 3 31.91 -32.40 23.48
CA LEU A 3 31.27 -32.41 22.17
C LEU A 3 30.00 -33.24 22.29
N SER A 4 28.86 -32.66 21.96
CA SER A 4 27.62 -33.30 21.46
C SER A 4 26.50 -32.23 21.50
N ASP A 5 25.58 -32.08 20.55
CA ASP A 5 25.44 -32.63 19.22
C ASP A 5 24.41 -31.72 18.52
N VAL A 6 24.62 -31.44 17.23
CA VAL A 6 23.76 -30.58 16.42
C VAL A 6 22.83 -31.49 15.61
N VAL A 7 21.56 -31.58 16.01
CA VAL A 7 20.43 -32.16 15.24
C VAL A 7 19.24 -31.24 15.53
N ARG A 8 18.78 -30.32 14.68
CA ARG A 8 18.43 -30.34 13.24
C ARG A 8 17.29 -31.31 12.93
N GLY A 9 16.06 -30.79 12.97
CA GLY A 9 14.89 -31.39 12.33
C GLY A 9 13.60 -30.84 12.93
N LEU A 10 12.55 -30.51 12.20
CA LEU A 10 12.26 -30.43 10.77
C LEU A 10 10.97 -29.59 10.73
N ILE A 11 10.86 -28.74 9.73
CA ILE A 11 9.73 -27.86 9.48
C ILE A 11 8.47 -28.72 9.30
N ALA A 12 7.47 -28.55 10.16
CA ALA A 12 6.11 -29.00 9.88
C ALA A 12 5.47 -27.98 8.94
N ASP A 13 5.77 -28.13 7.65
CA ASP A 13 4.87 -27.72 6.59
C ASP A 13 3.70 -28.70 6.63
N GLU A 14 2.50 -28.20 6.93
CA GLU A 14 1.21 -28.74 6.45
C GLU A 14 0.06 -28.02 7.18
N GLN A 15 -0.52 -27.03 6.49
CA GLN A 15 -1.94 -27.08 6.14
C GLN A 15 -2.27 -25.93 5.20
N SER A 16 -2.31 -26.28 3.91
CA SER A 16 -3.09 -25.61 2.88
C SER A 16 -4.54 -25.50 3.35
N SER A 17 -5.16 -24.35 3.09
CA SER A 17 -6.60 -24.19 3.01
C SER A 17 -6.88 -23.07 2.01
N ASP A 18 -6.64 -23.38 0.74
CA ASP A 18 -7.20 -22.66 -0.41
C ASP A 18 -8.73 -22.73 -0.33
N GLY A 19 -9.35 -21.71 0.26
CA GLY A 19 -10.78 -21.47 0.23
C GLY A 19 -11.11 -20.38 -0.78
N ASP A 20 -11.02 -20.70 -2.07
CA ASP A 20 -11.41 -19.81 -3.16
C ASP A 20 -12.92 -20.00 -3.45
N ASP A 21 -13.77 -19.36 -2.64
CA ASP A 21 -15.21 -19.26 -2.90
C ASP A 21 -15.50 -17.90 -3.54
N ARG A 22 -15.17 -17.78 -4.83
CA ARG A 22 -15.54 -16.65 -5.66
C ARG A 22 -17.00 -16.81 -6.10
N GLU A 23 -17.92 -16.35 -5.27
CA GLU A 23 -19.28 -16.07 -5.73
C GLU A 23 -19.22 -14.90 -6.72
N SER A 24 -19.64 -15.15 -7.96
CA SER A 24 -19.62 -14.17 -9.04
C SER A 24 -21.03 -13.57 -9.19
N PRO A 25 -21.34 -12.40 -8.61
CA PRO A 25 -22.62 -11.77 -8.85
C PRO A 25 -22.68 -11.22 -10.28
N SER A 26 -23.73 -11.64 -10.98
CA SER A 26 -24.11 -11.31 -12.35
C SER A 26 -24.01 -9.81 -12.63
N ILE A 27 -23.10 -9.44 -13.53
CA ILE A 27 -22.99 -8.06 -14.02
C ILE A 27 -24.19 -7.80 -14.92
N GLU A 28 -25.15 -6.99 -14.44
CA GLU A 28 -26.18 -6.43 -15.31
C GLU A 28 -25.54 -5.41 -16.26
N HIS A 29 -25.56 -5.72 -17.55
CA HIS A 29 -25.08 -4.84 -18.61
C HIS A 29 -26.09 -3.72 -18.85
N SER A 30 -26.11 -2.74 -17.95
CA SER A 30 -26.81 -1.47 -18.18
C SER A 30 -26.13 -0.77 -19.35
N SER A 31 -26.77 -0.84 -20.52
CA SER A 31 -26.35 -0.17 -21.75
C SER A 31 -26.52 1.34 -21.59
N GLY A 32 -25.49 1.99 -21.06
CA GLY A 32 -25.38 3.44 -21.03
C GLY A 32 -24.72 3.95 -22.31
N THR A 33 -25.50 4.51 -23.23
CA THR A 33 -24.98 5.36 -24.30
C THR A 33 -24.43 6.65 -23.69
N GLY A 34 -23.14 6.66 -23.39
CA GLY A 34 -22.41 7.86 -23.03
C GLY A 34 -22.19 8.70 -24.28
N THR A 35 -22.96 9.77 -24.43
CA THR A 35 -22.62 10.86 -25.34
C THR A 35 -21.28 11.45 -24.88
N GLY A 36 -20.21 11.12 -25.60
CA GLY A 36 -18.89 11.67 -25.35
C GLY A 36 -18.91 13.18 -25.55
N THR A 37 -19.09 13.92 -24.46
CA THR A 37 -18.62 15.29 -24.38
C THR A 37 -17.10 15.21 -24.35
N ASP A 38 -16.43 15.80 -25.34
CA ASP A 38 -15.01 16.15 -25.30
C ASP A 38 -14.63 16.64 -23.90
N ARG A 39 -14.05 15.76 -23.09
CA ARG A 39 -13.44 16.13 -21.83
C ARG A 39 -11.98 16.37 -22.11
N GLU A 40 -11.76 17.60 -22.54
CA GLU A 40 -10.58 18.41 -22.32
C GLU A 40 -9.41 17.62 -21.72
N ARG A 41 -8.44 17.35 -22.61
CA ARG A 41 -7.05 16.99 -22.36
C ARG A 41 -6.66 17.38 -20.94
N GLY A 42 -6.71 16.42 -20.03
CA GLY A 42 -6.20 16.59 -18.68
C GLY A 42 -4.78 17.08 -18.85
N THR A 43 -4.52 18.29 -18.35
CA THR A 43 -3.19 18.68 -17.96
C THR A 43 -2.75 17.63 -16.98
N GLU A 44 -2.00 16.66 -17.48
CA GLU A 44 -0.92 16.01 -16.77
C GLU A 44 -0.19 17.14 -16.05
N THR A 45 -0.64 17.43 -14.83
CA THR A 45 0.19 18.06 -13.84
C THR A 45 1.30 17.06 -13.66
N GLU A 46 2.34 17.25 -14.46
CA GLU A 46 3.68 16.79 -14.18
C GLU A 46 3.97 17.38 -12.81
N THR A 47 3.54 16.67 -11.76
CA THR A 47 4.06 16.83 -10.41
C THR A 47 5.49 16.34 -10.57
N GLY A 48 6.33 17.20 -11.14
CA GLY A 48 7.76 17.05 -11.12
C GLY A 48 8.09 17.00 -9.65
N THR A 49 8.22 15.79 -9.12
CA THR A 49 8.91 15.55 -7.87
C THR A 49 10.22 16.26 -8.01
N GLU A 50 10.33 17.42 -7.36
CA GLU A 50 11.57 18.17 -7.32
C GLU A 50 12.65 17.23 -6.81
N PRO A 51 13.81 17.13 -7.49
CA PRO A 51 14.87 16.24 -7.06
C PRO A 51 15.26 16.64 -5.63
N GLY A 52 15.11 15.70 -4.68
CA GLY A 52 15.28 15.95 -3.25
C GLY A 52 13.99 16.20 -2.46
N ALA A 53 12.81 15.96 -3.05
CA ALA A 53 11.56 15.90 -2.29
C ALA A 53 11.67 14.85 -1.18
N VAL A 54 10.99 15.07 -0.05
CA VAL A 54 10.90 14.11 1.05
C VAL A 54 9.42 13.86 1.34
N ILE A 55 9.04 12.59 1.35
CA ILE A 55 7.69 12.15 1.70
C ILE A 55 7.66 11.82 3.19
N TYR A 56 6.69 12.36 3.90
CA TYR A 56 6.50 12.13 5.33
C TYR A 56 5.26 11.27 5.56
N GLU A 57 5.39 10.15 6.28
CA GLU A 57 4.28 9.20 6.54
C GLU A 57 4.15 8.87 8.03
N CYS A 58 2.93 8.88 8.55
CA CYS A 58 2.68 8.43 9.91
C CYS A 58 2.84 6.91 10.03
N ARG A 59 3.79 6.47 10.87
CA ARG A 59 4.04 5.03 11.13
C ARG A 59 2.90 4.30 11.83
N ASN A 60 1.99 5.05 12.44
CA ASN A 60 0.88 4.46 13.20
C ASN A 60 -0.33 4.14 12.33
N CYS A 61 -0.59 4.92 11.28
CA CYS A 61 -1.80 4.80 10.47
C CYS A 61 -1.59 4.83 8.96
N GLY A 62 -0.37 5.13 8.48
CA GLY A 62 -0.04 5.18 7.06
C GLY A 62 -0.45 6.46 6.35
N THR A 63 -0.98 7.46 7.05
CA THR A 63 -1.34 8.76 6.44
C THR A 63 -0.08 9.56 6.10
N THR A 64 0.00 10.09 4.88
CA THR A 64 1.00 11.08 4.48
C THR A 64 0.73 12.42 5.18
N VAL A 65 1.76 13.01 5.79
CA VAL A 65 1.67 14.24 6.60
C VAL A 65 2.74 15.25 6.20
N SER A 66 2.82 16.39 6.89
CA SER A 66 3.90 17.38 6.76
C SER A 66 5.03 17.12 7.78
N PRO A 67 6.27 17.62 7.54
CA PRO A 67 7.49 17.30 8.32
C PRO A 67 7.42 17.45 9.84
N ASP A 68 6.66 18.43 10.35
CA ASP A 68 6.63 18.80 11.76
C ASP A 68 5.27 18.56 12.43
N GLU A 69 4.41 17.75 11.81
CA GLU A 69 3.03 17.61 12.27
C GLU A 69 2.80 16.32 13.06
N THR A 70 2.12 16.47 14.20
CA THR A 70 1.43 15.35 14.83
C THR A 70 0.36 14.87 13.86
N CYS A 71 0.30 13.57 13.61
CA CYS A 71 -0.62 13.03 12.63
C CYS A 71 -2.07 13.44 12.95
N PRO A 72 -2.76 14.20 12.08
CA PRO A 72 -4.12 14.67 12.35
C PRO A 72 -5.15 13.55 12.34
N THR A 73 -4.80 12.39 11.76
CA THR A 73 -5.69 11.22 11.69
C THR A 73 -5.74 10.43 13.00
N CYS A 74 -4.59 10.26 13.66
CA CYS A 74 -4.50 9.37 14.83
C CYS A 74 -3.83 10.00 16.06
N GLY A 75 -3.32 11.23 15.95
CA GLY A 75 -2.64 11.94 17.03
C GLY A 75 -1.22 11.45 17.33
N SER A 76 -0.65 10.56 16.52
CA SER A 76 0.70 10.03 16.74
C SER A 76 1.79 10.99 16.24
N THR A 77 2.91 11.05 16.95
CA THR A 77 4.13 11.79 16.57
C THR A 77 5.17 10.92 15.87
N ALA A 78 4.87 9.63 15.66
CA ALA A 78 5.76 8.71 14.97
C ALA A 78 5.65 8.90 13.45
N ILE A 79 6.50 9.77 12.89
CA ILE A 79 6.56 10.08 11.45
C ILE A 79 7.82 9.46 10.83
N ALA A 80 7.68 8.85 9.65
CA ALA A 80 8.75 8.34 8.80
C ALA A 80 9.04 9.32 7.68
N GLU A 81 10.30 9.41 7.26
CA GLU A 81 10.75 10.29 6.18
C GLU A 81 11.38 9.44 5.07
N TYR A 82 10.95 9.67 3.82
CA TYR A 82 11.44 8.97 2.64
C TYR A 82 11.93 9.99 1.62
N PRO A 83 13.25 10.07 1.37
CA PRO A 83 13.75 10.88 0.27
C PRO A 83 13.31 10.28 -1.07
N VAL A 84 12.93 11.15 -2.00
CA VAL A 84 12.59 10.77 -3.37
C VAL A 84 13.76 11.18 -4.28
N ASP A 85 14.50 10.17 -4.77
CA ASP A 85 15.63 10.29 -5.72
C ASP A 85 15.15 10.36 -7.18
#